data_AF-A0AA43HI19-F1
#
_entry.id   AF-A0AA43HI19-F1
#
_cell.length_a   1.000
_cell.length_b   1.000
_cell.length_c   1.000
_cell.angle_alpha   90.00
_cell.angle_beta   90.00
_cell.angle_gamma   90.00
#
_symmetry.space_group_name_H-M   'P 1'
#
loop_
_entity.id
_entity.type
_entity.pdbx_description
1 polymer ?
#
loop_
_entity_poly.entity_id
_entity_poly.type
_entity_poly.pdbx_seq_one_letter_code
_entity_poly.pdbx_strand_id
1 'polypeptide(L)'
;MIKVLIDLLTFLRTTVPLLFCVAVFALLFIWLAKSIKKYYYIYYTLFAIPFLMVVVPSLLRIFGVETSFNFTRIPVLGEILRDYIHMASLGHPLLIIIMYMGALDVKNTYVKRLMSIRKEISILSGFPILTHSWIRVMNNFPEALKYFTDHAEFMENPRVTSALGAGITNTVLVLGIVMLVLFFILWITSFDTVHKRLGGIRWKKIQRWSYALYALLFIHAMGLQVGRMVSSAATTKPQTEVVAKAQETRPAQGGGGERTQATPQAQGGHGGRTPSKGLADIKVNNTAKQWISVSSLLLIYGSYLILRVRKAGKKGKKKGISITA
;
A
#
# COMPACT_ATOMS: atom_id res chain seq x y z
N MET A 1 10.92 -26.90 -12.49
CA MET A 1 12.04 -26.16 -11.87
C MET A 1 12.14 -24.70 -12.37
N ILE A 2 12.12 -24.45 -13.68
CA ILE A 2 12.22 -23.08 -14.26
C ILE A 2 11.10 -22.14 -13.78
N LYS A 3 9.83 -22.61 -13.76
CA LYS A 3 8.70 -21.81 -13.25
C LYS A 3 8.88 -21.38 -11.79
N VAL A 4 9.31 -22.31 -10.93
CA VAL A 4 9.57 -22.04 -9.50
C VAL A 4 10.68 -21.00 -9.34
N LEU A 5 11.74 -21.09 -10.15
CA LEU A 5 12.82 -20.10 -10.16
C LEU A 5 12.31 -18.71 -10.59
N ILE A 6 11.49 -18.63 -11.64
CA ILE A 6 10.89 -17.36 -12.10
C ILE A 6 9.95 -16.77 -11.05
N ASP A 7 9.12 -17.59 -10.41
CA ASP A 7 8.22 -17.16 -9.34
C ASP A 7 9.01 -16.68 -8.12
N LEU A 8 10.11 -17.35 -7.76
CA LEU A 8 11.03 -16.93 -6.69
C LEU A 8 11.72 -15.60 -7.03
N LEU A 9 12.26 -15.45 -8.24
CA LEU A 9 12.88 -14.20 -8.68
C LEU A 9 11.88 -13.04 -8.70
N THR A 10 10.63 -13.31 -9.08
CA THR A 10 9.55 -12.32 -9.03
C THR A 10 9.21 -11.95 -7.58
N PHE A 11 9.13 -12.94 -6.70
CA PHE A 11 8.87 -12.71 -5.28
C PHE A 11 9.95 -11.82 -4.66
N LEU A 12 11.22 -12.14 -4.94
CA LEU A 12 12.36 -11.33 -4.51
C LEU A 12 12.29 -9.92 -5.10
N ARG A 13 12.09 -9.76 -6.41
CA ARG A 13 11.98 -8.45 -7.06
C ARG A 13 10.87 -7.58 -6.46
N THR A 14 9.75 -8.19 -6.05
CA THR A 14 8.60 -7.46 -5.49
C THR A 14 8.80 -7.10 -4.02
N THR A 15 9.46 -7.98 -3.25
CA THR A 15 9.56 -7.87 -1.79
C THR A 15 10.85 -7.19 -1.33
N VAL A 16 11.95 -7.35 -2.08
CA VAL A 16 13.27 -6.77 -1.77
C VAL A 16 13.23 -5.24 -1.64
N PRO A 17 12.56 -4.46 -2.52
CA PRO A 17 12.50 -3.01 -2.35
C PRO A 17 11.88 -2.59 -1.02
N LEU A 18 10.78 -3.22 -0.61
CA LEU A 18 10.13 -2.93 0.67
C LEU A 18 11.05 -3.27 1.85
N LEU A 19 11.65 -4.46 1.85
CA LEU A 19 12.57 -4.88 2.92
C LEU A 19 13.81 -4.00 2.99
N PHE A 20 14.34 -3.60 1.84
CA PHE A 20 15.44 -2.66 1.73
C PHE A 20 15.08 -1.31 2.35
N CYS A 21 13.92 -0.73 2.00
CA CYS A 21 13.44 0.51 2.61
C CYS A 21 13.27 0.35 4.13
N VAL A 22 12.69 -0.75 4.61
CA VAL A 22 12.55 -1.03 6.05
C VAL A 22 13.92 -1.05 6.74
N ALA A 23 14.90 -1.75 6.16
CA ALA A 23 16.25 -1.82 6.71
C ALA A 23 16.92 -0.44 6.74
N VAL A 24 16.88 0.30 5.63
CA VAL A 24 17.47 1.64 5.52
C VAL A 24 16.85 2.60 6.53
N PHE A 25 15.51 2.69 6.60
CA PHE A 25 14.85 3.57 7.56
C PHE A 25 15.10 3.16 9.01
N ALA A 26 15.11 1.86 9.31
CA ALA A 26 15.40 1.39 10.66
C ALA A 26 16.82 1.79 11.09
N LEU A 27 17.82 1.60 10.22
CA LEU A 27 19.21 2.00 10.47
C LEU A 27 19.33 3.51 10.61
N LEU A 28 18.69 4.29 9.73
CA LEU A 28 18.68 5.75 9.80
C LEU A 28 18.07 6.25 11.13
N PHE A 29 16.95 5.69 11.56
CA PHE A 29 16.33 6.09 12.83
C PHE A 29 17.17 5.69 14.04
N ILE A 30 17.80 4.52 14.03
CA ILE A 30 18.72 4.12 15.07
C ILE A 30 19.88 5.12 15.12
N TRP A 31 20.50 5.41 13.98
CA TRP A 31 21.62 6.34 13.89
C TRP A 31 21.22 7.73 14.40
N LEU A 32 20.12 8.28 13.88
CA LEU A 32 19.60 9.61 14.20
C LEU A 32 18.84 9.71 15.53
N ALA A 33 18.69 8.62 16.31
CA ALA A 33 17.76 8.62 17.44
C ALA A 33 17.98 9.76 18.45
N LYS A 34 19.24 10.07 18.78
CA LYS A 34 19.56 11.19 19.67
C LYS A 34 19.17 12.53 19.06
N SER A 35 19.43 12.72 17.77
CA SER A 35 19.09 13.94 17.02
C SER A 35 17.59 14.12 16.91
N ILE A 36 16.85 13.08 16.50
CA ILE A 36 15.39 13.09 16.39
C ILE A 36 14.75 13.47 17.73
N LYS A 37 15.26 12.92 18.83
CA LYS A 37 14.73 13.23 20.16
C LYS A 37 15.00 14.68 20.58
N LYS A 38 16.19 15.22 20.26
CA LYS A 38 16.60 16.57 20.64
C LYS A 38 15.94 17.65 19.76
N TYR A 39 15.87 17.42 18.46
CA TYR A 39 15.43 18.39 17.46
C TYR A 39 14.15 17.96 16.73
N TYR A 40 13.22 17.33 17.47
CA TYR A 40 12.03 16.70 16.89
C TYR A 40 11.20 17.65 16.00
N TYR A 41 11.14 18.95 16.35
CA TYR A 41 10.42 19.96 15.57
C TYR A 41 10.95 20.09 14.14
N ILE A 42 12.28 20.00 13.93
CA ILE A 42 12.89 20.07 12.59
C ILE A 42 12.43 18.88 11.75
N TYR A 43 12.48 17.67 12.32
CA TYR A 43 12.04 16.46 11.63
C TYR A 43 10.55 16.48 11.33
N TYR A 44 9.73 17.00 12.25
CA TYR A 44 8.28 17.12 12.03
C TYR A 44 7.98 18.08 10.89
N THR A 45 8.62 19.27 10.86
CA THR A 45 8.47 20.23 9.77
C THR A 45 8.93 19.66 8.43
N LEU A 46 10.05 18.92 8.41
CA LEU A 46 10.56 18.28 7.21
C LEU A 46 9.55 17.31 6.59
N PHE A 47 8.86 16.51 7.41
CA PHE A 47 7.82 15.58 6.95
C PHE A 47 6.48 16.27 6.68
N ALA A 48 6.21 17.40 7.34
CA ALA A 48 4.99 18.17 7.14
C ALA A 48 4.97 18.91 5.79
N ILE A 49 6.11 19.40 5.30
CA ILE A 49 6.19 20.17 4.04
C ILE A 49 5.62 19.37 2.84
N PRO A 50 6.06 18.14 2.54
CA PRO A 50 5.49 17.33 1.46
C PRO A 50 3.99 17.07 1.63
N PHE A 51 3.54 16.86 2.87
CA PHE A 51 2.12 16.70 3.18
C PHE A 51 1.32 17.96 2.81
N LEU A 52 1.78 19.14 3.23
CA LEU A 52 1.12 20.41 2.91
C LEU A 52 1.14 20.71 1.40
N MET A 53 2.24 20.40 0.71
CA MET A 53 2.37 20.57 -0.75
C MET A 53 1.35 19.75 -1.55
N VAL A 54 0.83 18.65 -1.00
CA VAL A 54 -0.20 17.83 -1.64
C VAL A 54 -1.61 18.27 -1.19
N VAL A 55 -1.81 18.48 0.11
CA VAL A 55 -3.13 18.73 0.68
C VAL A 55 -3.62 20.14 0.37
N VAL A 56 -2.77 21.17 0.46
CA VAL A 56 -3.20 22.57 0.25
C VAL A 56 -3.73 22.79 -1.17
N PRO A 57 -3.04 22.41 -2.26
CA PRO A 57 -3.61 22.56 -3.61
C PRO A 57 -4.88 21.73 -3.81
N SER A 58 -4.96 20.55 -3.20
CA SER A 58 -6.16 19.70 -3.26
C SER A 58 -7.35 20.36 -2.56
N LEU A 59 -7.14 21.01 -1.41
CA LEU A 59 -8.17 21.77 -0.69
C LEU A 59 -8.62 22.99 -1.48
N LEU A 60 -7.69 23.76 -2.05
CA LEU A 60 -8.01 24.95 -2.85
C LEU A 60 -8.91 24.61 -4.04
N ARG A 61 -8.67 23.47 -4.70
CA ARG A 61 -9.53 22.98 -5.79
C ARG A 61 -10.96 22.70 -5.35
N ILE A 62 -11.18 22.23 -4.12
CA ILE A 62 -12.53 22.02 -3.57
C ILE A 62 -13.29 23.35 -3.45
N PHE A 63 -12.57 24.45 -3.16
CA PHE A 63 -13.13 25.79 -3.11
C PHE A 63 -13.17 26.50 -4.47
N GLY A 64 -12.95 25.78 -5.58
CA GLY A 64 -12.98 26.34 -6.94
C GLY A 64 -11.75 27.17 -7.31
N VAL A 65 -10.69 27.16 -6.50
CA VAL A 65 -9.43 27.85 -6.81
C VAL A 65 -8.53 26.92 -7.60
N GLU A 66 -8.41 27.17 -8.90
CA GLU A 66 -7.51 26.41 -9.76
C GLU A 66 -6.05 26.79 -9.51
N THR A 67 -5.29 25.87 -8.95
CA THR A 67 -3.84 26.00 -8.86
C THR A 67 -3.20 25.48 -10.15
N SER A 68 -2.66 26.38 -10.97
CA SER A 68 -1.87 26.03 -12.16
C SER A 68 -0.58 25.26 -11.83
N PHE A 69 -0.12 25.35 -10.59
CA PHE A 69 1.10 24.70 -10.13
C PHE A 69 0.84 23.26 -9.67
N ASN A 70 1.53 22.28 -10.29
CA ASN A 70 1.50 20.89 -9.88
C ASN A 70 2.89 20.43 -9.44
N PHE A 71 3.13 20.43 -8.13
CA PHE A 71 4.40 20.03 -7.53
C PHE A 71 4.85 18.61 -7.91
N THR A 72 3.94 17.71 -8.31
CA THR A 72 4.27 16.33 -8.72
C THR A 72 4.98 16.22 -10.08
N ARG A 73 5.07 17.33 -10.84
CA ARG A 73 5.80 17.40 -12.11
C ARG A 73 7.26 17.80 -11.95
N ILE A 74 7.64 18.36 -10.80
CA ILE A 74 9.03 18.70 -10.50
C ILE A 74 9.78 17.38 -10.30
N PRO A 75 10.99 17.16 -10.84
CA PRO A 75 11.63 15.84 -10.82
C PRO A 75 11.83 15.25 -9.40
N VAL A 76 12.79 15.77 -8.64
CA VAL A 76 13.14 15.23 -7.31
C VAL A 76 11.99 15.40 -6.32
N LEU A 77 11.38 16.59 -6.29
CA LEU A 77 10.27 16.87 -5.39
C LEU A 77 9.04 16.03 -5.74
N GLY A 78 8.73 15.85 -7.02
CA GLY A 78 7.58 15.11 -7.48
C GLY A 78 7.68 13.62 -7.16
N GLU A 79 8.87 13.03 -7.22
CA GLU A 79 9.09 11.66 -6.73
C GLU A 79 8.82 11.55 -5.22
N ILE A 80 9.30 12.51 -4.41
CA ILE A 80 8.99 12.54 -2.97
C ILE A 80 7.47 12.63 -2.73
N LEU A 81 6.77 13.49 -3.48
CA LEU A 81 5.32 13.63 -3.32
C LEU A 81 4.56 12.38 -3.77
N ARG A 82 4.97 11.75 -4.88
CA ARG A 82 4.40 10.48 -5.34
C ARG A 82 4.59 9.39 -4.31
N ASP A 83 5.74 9.34 -3.64
CA ASP A 83 6.00 8.40 -2.56
C ASP A 83 5.08 8.63 -1.35
N TYR A 84 4.76 9.88 -1.02
CA TYR A 84 3.74 10.20 0.00
C TYR A 84 2.33 9.76 -0.44
N ILE A 85 1.98 9.96 -1.71
CA ILE A 85 0.66 9.63 -2.27
C ILE A 85 0.44 8.11 -2.38
N HIS A 86 1.44 7.37 -2.84
CA HIS A 86 1.36 5.93 -3.08
C HIS A 86 1.81 5.10 -1.87
N MET A 87 2.45 5.74 -0.88
CA MET A 87 2.85 5.17 0.40
C MET A 87 3.88 4.00 0.31
N ALA A 88 4.32 3.62 -0.89
CA ALA A 88 5.01 2.35 -1.14
C ALA A 88 6.43 2.28 -0.52
N SER A 89 7.26 3.30 -0.77
CA SER A 89 8.68 3.33 -0.38
C SER A 89 8.92 3.97 0.99
N LEU A 90 7.99 4.82 1.46
CA LEU A 90 8.16 5.62 2.67
C LEU A 90 7.12 5.22 3.73
N GLY A 91 5.82 5.39 3.47
CA GLY A 91 4.80 5.16 4.51
C GLY A 91 4.70 3.71 5.01
N HIS A 92 4.71 2.72 4.11
CA HIS A 92 4.63 1.30 4.48
C HIS A 92 5.82 0.84 5.34
N PRO A 93 7.08 1.12 4.96
CA PRO A 93 8.23 0.82 5.82
C PRO A 93 8.14 1.43 7.22
N LEU A 94 7.70 2.69 7.34
CA LEU A 94 7.56 3.35 8.63
C LEU A 94 6.52 2.65 9.53
N LEU A 95 5.38 2.25 8.96
CA LEU A 95 4.37 1.47 9.68
C LEU A 95 4.93 0.13 10.17
N ILE A 96 5.62 -0.61 9.30
CA ILE A 96 6.26 -1.89 9.66
C ILE A 96 7.24 -1.67 10.82
N ILE A 97 8.08 -0.64 10.75
CA ILE A 97 9.05 -0.30 11.79
C ILE A 97 8.35 -0.04 13.15
N ILE A 98 7.26 0.74 13.18
CA ILE A 98 6.49 1.06 14.40
C ILE A 98 5.83 -0.20 14.98
N MET A 99 5.28 -1.05 14.12
CA MET A 99 4.69 -2.32 14.54
C MET A 99 5.74 -3.23 15.17
N TYR A 100 6.84 -3.49 14.45
CA TYR A 100 7.85 -4.47 14.86
C TYR A 100 8.68 -3.99 16.05
N MET A 101 9.02 -2.70 16.18
CA MET A 101 9.74 -2.23 17.37
C MET A 101 8.95 -2.52 18.66
N GLY A 102 7.61 -2.47 18.59
CA GLY A 102 6.75 -2.85 19.69
C GLY A 102 6.80 -4.36 19.97
N ALA A 103 6.92 -5.18 18.91
CA ALA A 103 6.95 -6.64 18.92
C ALA A 103 8.28 -7.26 19.41
N LEU A 104 9.42 -6.64 19.07
CA LEU A 104 10.77 -7.14 19.34
C LEU A 104 11.20 -7.02 20.81
N ASP A 105 12.26 -7.73 21.21
CA ASP A 105 12.77 -7.70 22.59
C ASP A 105 13.55 -6.40 22.88
N VAL A 106 13.17 -5.71 23.96
CA VAL A 106 13.78 -4.45 24.40
C VAL A 106 15.15 -4.66 25.05
N LYS A 107 15.52 -5.92 25.33
CA LYS A 107 16.90 -6.26 25.74
C LYS A 107 17.94 -5.93 24.67
N ASN A 108 17.55 -5.96 23.39
CA ASN A 108 18.44 -5.57 22.30
C ASN A 108 18.61 -4.04 22.30
N THR A 109 19.87 -3.57 22.34
CA THR A 109 20.22 -2.15 22.37
C THR A 109 19.63 -1.35 21.20
N TYR A 110 19.60 -1.93 19.99
CA TYR A 110 19.04 -1.29 18.80
C TYR A 110 17.53 -1.10 18.92
N VAL A 111 16.82 -2.12 19.40
CA VAL A 111 15.37 -2.06 19.66
C VAL A 111 15.08 -1.07 20.77
N LYS A 112 15.87 -1.05 21.86
CA LYS A 112 15.74 -0.08 22.95
C LYS A 112 15.92 1.35 22.45
N ARG A 113 16.89 1.59 21.58
CA ARG A 113 17.15 2.89 20.96
C ARG A 113 15.98 3.33 20.07
N LEU A 114 15.46 2.44 19.25
CA LEU A 114 14.30 2.71 18.40
C LEU A 114 13.02 2.98 19.24
N MET A 115 12.82 2.20 20.30
CA MET A 115 11.71 2.40 21.26
C MET A 115 11.80 3.75 21.99
N SER A 116 13.00 4.30 22.17
CA SER A 116 13.20 5.59 22.84
C SER A 116 12.71 6.80 22.04
N ILE A 117 12.49 6.62 20.73
CA ILE A 117 11.96 7.59 19.78
C ILE A 117 10.65 7.11 19.11
N ARG A 118 9.97 6.13 19.71
CA ARG A 118 8.77 5.50 19.13
C ARG A 118 7.68 6.52 18.82
N LYS A 119 7.48 7.49 19.71
CA LYS A 119 6.45 8.53 19.59
C LYS A 119 6.77 9.45 18.41
N GLU A 120 8.03 9.83 18.28
CA GLU A 120 8.55 10.71 17.25
C GLU A 120 8.42 10.03 15.88
N ILE A 121 8.81 8.75 15.74
CA ILE A 121 8.61 7.98 14.51
C ILE A 121 7.12 7.84 14.17
N SER A 122 6.26 7.62 15.18
CA SER A 122 4.81 7.55 14.98
C SER A 122 4.26 8.86 14.41
N ILE A 123 4.72 10.01 14.92
CA ILE A 123 4.32 11.32 14.39
C ILE A 123 4.83 11.50 12.96
N LEU A 124 6.12 11.24 12.71
CA LEU A 124 6.73 11.34 11.37
C LEU A 124 6.02 10.46 10.34
N SER A 125 5.69 9.22 10.70
CA SER A 125 4.96 8.31 9.81
C SER A 125 3.55 8.79 9.47
N GLY A 126 2.96 9.64 10.31
CA GLY A 126 1.60 10.07 10.09
C GLY A 126 1.42 11.05 8.93
N PHE A 127 2.42 11.86 8.61
CA PHE A 127 2.36 12.77 7.46
C PHE A 127 2.13 12.04 6.12
N PRO A 128 2.94 11.04 5.73
CA PRO A 128 2.69 10.28 4.50
C PRO A 128 1.41 9.43 4.58
N ILE A 129 1.05 8.88 5.75
CA ILE A 129 -0.21 8.15 5.93
C ILE A 129 -1.41 9.06 5.69
N LEU A 130 -1.37 10.29 6.21
CA LEU A 130 -2.42 11.29 6.01
C LEU A 130 -2.46 11.75 4.56
N THR A 131 -1.33 11.99 3.90
CA THR A 131 -1.31 12.31 2.47
C THR A 131 -1.98 11.23 1.64
N HIS A 132 -1.57 9.96 1.86
CA HIS A 132 -2.16 8.81 1.18
C HIS A 132 -3.67 8.75 1.44
N SER A 133 -4.07 8.82 2.71
CA SER A 133 -5.48 8.74 3.11
C SER A 133 -6.30 9.86 2.48
N TRP A 134 -5.81 11.10 2.54
CA TRP A 134 -6.46 12.26 1.94
C TRP A 134 -6.75 12.05 0.45
N ILE A 135 -5.74 11.67 -0.32
CA ILE A 135 -5.90 11.44 -1.77
C ILE A 135 -6.84 10.27 -2.05
N ARG A 136 -6.81 9.19 -1.25
CA ARG A 136 -7.75 8.07 -1.41
C ARG A 136 -9.18 8.48 -1.07
N VAL A 137 -9.39 9.31 -0.05
CA VAL A 137 -10.71 9.82 0.30
C VAL A 137 -11.24 10.77 -0.78
N MET A 138 -10.40 11.59 -1.41
CA MET A 138 -10.86 12.48 -2.47
C MET A 138 -11.13 11.75 -3.79
N ASN A 139 -10.29 10.78 -4.16
CA ASN A 139 -10.29 10.22 -5.51
C ASN A 139 -10.92 8.82 -5.63
N ASN A 140 -10.99 8.05 -4.54
CA ASN A 140 -11.47 6.66 -4.58
C ASN A 140 -12.74 6.45 -3.76
N PHE A 141 -12.89 7.17 -2.64
CA PHE A 141 -14.04 7.00 -1.77
C PHE A 141 -15.39 7.40 -2.40
N PRO A 142 -15.52 8.48 -3.20
CA PRO A 142 -16.79 8.80 -3.86
C PRO A 142 -17.28 7.70 -4.80
N GLU A 143 -16.38 7.13 -5.61
CA GLU A 143 -16.71 5.99 -6.47
C GLU A 143 -17.04 4.75 -5.64
N ALA A 144 -16.33 4.50 -4.54
CA ALA A 144 -16.64 3.38 -3.66
C ALA A 144 -18.01 3.52 -2.99
N LEU A 145 -18.47 4.73 -2.69
CA LEU A 145 -19.81 4.98 -2.17
C LEU A 145 -20.89 4.72 -3.21
N LYS A 146 -20.65 5.05 -4.49
CA LYS A 146 -21.60 4.75 -5.58
C LYS A 146 -22.01 3.28 -5.62
N TYR A 147 -21.07 2.36 -5.32
CA TYR A 147 -21.40 0.93 -5.22
C TYR A 147 -22.55 0.61 -4.25
N PHE A 148 -22.68 1.40 -3.17
CA PHE A 148 -23.69 1.22 -2.13
C PHE A 148 -24.92 2.11 -2.31
N THR A 149 -24.79 3.27 -2.96
CA THR A 149 -25.88 4.23 -3.15
C THR A 149 -26.61 4.06 -4.48
N ASP A 150 -25.88 3.73 -5.54
CA ASP A 150 -26.41 3.47 -6.88
C ASP A 150 -25.75 2.21 -7.47
N HIS A 151 -26.20 1.08 -6.96
CA HIS A 151 -25.60 -0.22 -7.30
C HIS A 151 -25.77 -0.56 -8.78
N ALA A 152 -26.91 -0.19 -9.39
CA ALA A 152 -27.19 -0.47 -10.78
C ALA A 152 -26.23 0.30 -11.70
N GLU A 153 -26.14 1.63 -11.55
CA GLU A 153 -25.22 2.46 -12.34
C GLU A 153 -23.77 2.00 -12.16
N PHE A 154 -23.37 1.68 -10.92
CA PHE A 154 -22.01 1.22 -10.65
C PHE A 154 -21.69 -0.08 -11.39
N MET A 155 -22.62 -1.04 -11.41
CA MET A 155 -22.42 -2.36 -12.00
C MET A 155 -22.47 -2.35 -13.53
N GLU A 156 -23.11 -1.35 -14.15
CA GLU A 156 -23.09 -1.12 -15.61
C GLU A 156 -21.72 -0.65 -16.12
N ASN A 157 -20.84 -0.16 -15.23
CA ASN A 157 -19.51 0.30 -15.62
C ASN A 157 -18.69 -0.88 -16.20
N PRO A 158 -18.21 -0.79 -17.45
CA PRO A 158 -17.48 -1.88 -18.10
C PRO A 158 -16.14 -2.23 -17.42
N ARG A 159 -15.65 -1.39 -16.50
CA ARG A 159 -14.47 -1.68 -15.67
C ARG A 159 -14.76 -2.68 -14.55
N VAL A 160 -16.04 -2.91 -14.21
CA VAL A 160 -16.46 -3.85 -13.18
C VAL A 160 -16.62 -5.23 -13.80
N THR A 161 -15.63 -6.09 -13.58
CA THR A 161 -15.61 -7.45 -14.15
C THR A 161 -16.17 -8.52 -13.21
N SER A 162 -16.38 -8.18 -11.93
CA SER A 162 -16.89 -9.10 -10.91
C SER A 162 -17.65 -8.35 -9.82
N ALA A 163 -18.90 -8.74 -9.59
CA ALA A 163 -19.71 -8.22 -8.48
C ALA A 163 -19.05 -8.48 -7.12
N LEU A 164 -18.54 -9.70 -6.91
CA LEU A 164 -17.87 -10.08 -5.67
C LEU A 164 -16.56 -9.30 -5.49
N GLY A 165 -15.73 -9.20 -6.53
CA GLY A 165 -14.46 -8.48 -6.45
C GLY A 165 -14.65 -6.98 -6.22
N ALA A 166 -15.65 -6.37 -6.86
CA ALA A 166 -16.06 -5.00 -6.62
C ALA A 166 -16.59 -4.80 -5.18
N GLY A 167 -17.47 -5.68 -4.70
CA GLY A 167 -18.00 -5.62 -3.34
C GLY A 167 -16.92 -5.68 -2.28
N ILE A 168 -15.96 -6.61 -2.40
CA ILE A 168 -14.82 -6.70 -1.49
C ILE A 168 -14.01 -5.39 -1.52
N THR A 169 -13.64 -4.92 -2.71
CA THR A 169 -12.79 -3.72 -2.89
C THR A 169 -13.46 -2.47 -2.31
N ASN A 170 -14.73 -2.23 -2.63
CA ASN A 170 -15.46 -1.05 -2.18
C ASN A 170 -15.73 -1.10 -0.67
N THR A 171 -16.05 -2.27 -0.13
CA THR A 171 -16.24 -2.45 1.34
C THR A 171 -14.96 -2.10 2.10
N VAL A 172 -13.79 -2.57 1.65
CA VAL A 172 -12.54 -2.22 2.34
C VAL A 172 -12.12 -0.76 2.13
N LEU A 173 -12.51 -0.11 1.02
CA LEU A 173 -12.32 1.33 0.85
C LEU A 173 -13.15 2.13 1.87
N VAL A 174 -14.41 1.74 2.10
CA VAL A 174 -15.24 2.34 3.16
C VAL A 174 -14.66 2.07 4.55
N LEU A 175 -14.17 0.85 4.81
CA LEU A 175 -13.44 0.52 6.03
C LEU A 175 -12.23 1.46 6.26
N GLY A 176 -11.62 1.94 5.18
CA GLY A 176 -10.55 2.93 5.21
C GLY A 176 -10.92 4.22 5.95
N ILE A 177 -12.20 4.65 5.94
CA ILE A 177 -12.65 5.82 6.70
C ILE A 177 -12.63 5.55 8.20
N VAL A 178 -13.13 4.38 8.62
CA VAL A 178 -13.10 3.94 10.03
C VAL A 178 -11.66 3.88 10.52
N MET A 179 -10.77 3.34 9.69
CA MET A 179 -9.33 3.30 9.97
C MET A 179 -8.72 4.70 10.07
N LEU A 180 -9.11 5.62 9.19
CA LEU A 180 -8.61 6.99 9.19
C LEU A 180 -9.01 7.72 10.48
N VAL A 181 -10.26 7.59 10.93
CA VAL A 181 -10.71 8.15 12.21
C VAL A 181 -9.88 7.60 13.37
N LEU A 182 -9.71 6.27 13.41
CA LEU A 182 -8.92 5.61 14.44
C LEU A 182 -7.46 6.06 14.43
N PHE A 183 -6.87 6.13 13.24
CA PHE A 183 -5.51 6.61 13.02
C PHE A 183 -5.37 8.06 13.51
N PHE A 184 -6.31 8.94 13.18
CA PHE A 184 -6.26 10.35 13.56
C PHE A 184 -6.27 10.54 15.08
N ILE A 185 -7.12 9.80 15.80
CA ILE A 185 -7.15 9.80 17.27
C ILE A 185 -5.80 9.34 17.85
N LEU A 186 -5.24 8.25 17.33
CA LEU A 186 -3.96 7.70 17.79
C LEU A 186 -2.78 8.64 17.46
N TRP A 187 -2.83 9.30 16.31
CA TRP A 187 -1.79 10.21 15.86
C TRP A 187 -1.79 11.52 16.65
N ILE A 188 -2.96 12.17 16.81
CA ILE A 188 -3.10 13.39 17.62
C ILE A 188 -2.67 13.16 19.07
N THR A 189 -3.07 12.03 19.66
CA THR A 189 -2.68 11.71 21.04
C THR A 189 -1.20 11.38 21.21
N SER A 190 -0.44 11.27 20.12
CA SER A 190 1.02 11.10 20.16
C SER A 190 1.77 12.42 20.40
N PHE A 191 1.15 13.58 20.12
CA PHE A 191 1.79 14.88 20.35
C PHE A 191 1.96 15.18 21.85
N ASP A 192 3.09 15.76 22.24
CA ASP A 192 3.43 15.97 23.65
C ASP A 192 2.42 16.86 24.38
N THR A 193 1.91 17.90 23.71
CA THR A 193 0.88 18.78 24.26
C THR A 193 -0.39 18.00 24.66
N VAL A 194 -0.83 17.07 23.79
CA VAL A 194 -2.03 16.26 24.04
C VAL A 194 -1.74 15.17 25.07
N HIS A 195 -0.59 14.50 24.95
CA HIS A 195 -0.18 13.45 25.89
C HIS A 195 -0.06 13.97 27.33
N LYS A 196 0.56 15.15 27.53
CA LYS A 196 0.68 15.78 28.85
C LYS A 196 -0.69 16.11 29.45
N ARG A 197 -1.62 16.64 28.64
CA ARG A 197 -3.00 16.96 29.09
C ARG A 197 -3.83 15.72 29.43
N LEU A 198 -3.67 14.64 28.68
CA LEU A 198 -4.45 13.42 28.85
C LEU A 198 -4.00 12.57 30.06
N GLY A 199 -2.71 12.64 30.39
CA GLY A 199 -2.09 11.81 31.42
C GLY A 199 -1.76 10.39 30.94
N GLY A 200 -0.70 9.80 31.50
CA GLY A 200 -0.11 8.56 30.99
C GLY A 200 -1.02 7.32 31.04
N ILE A 201 -1.96 7.25 31.99
CA ILE A 201 -2.88 6.11 32.13
C ILE A 201 -3.90 6.09 30.98
N ARG A 202 -4.60 7.21 30.79
CA ARG A 202 -5.60 7.36 29.71
C ARG A 202 -4.95 7.27 28.34
N TRP A 203 -3.78 7.90 28.16
CA TRP A 203 -3.00 7.78 26.94
C TRP A 203 -2.68 6.33 26.59
N LYS A 204 -2.21 5.53 27.55
CA LYS A 204 -1.96 4.09 27.31
C LYS A 204 -3.24 3.34 26.91
N LYS A 205 -4.40 3.69 27.49
CA LYS A 205 -5.68 3.05 27.13
C LYS A 205 -6.06 3.38 25.68
N ILE A 206 -5.94 4.63 25.26
CA ILE A 206 -6.19 5.04 23.87
C ILE A 206 -5.20 4.37 22.93
N GLN A 207 -3.91 4.40 23.25
CA GLN A 207 -2.87 3.84 22.38
C GLN A 207 -2.93 2.31 22.23
N ARG A 208 -3.68 1.58 23.07
CA ARG A 208 -3.95 0.15 22.83
C ARG A 208 -4.80 -0.08 21.58
N TRP A 209 -5.57 0.91 21.14
CA TRP A 209 -6.32 0.83 19.89
C TRP A 209 -5.41 0.74 18.66
N SER A 210 -4.10 0.98 18.80
CA SER A 210 -3.16 0.68 17.71
C SER A 210 -3.22 -0.78 17.27
N TYR A 211 -3.56 -1.72 18.17
CA TYR A 211 -3.74 -3.13 17.81
C TYR A 211 -4.94 -3.35 16.90
N ALA A 212 -6.06 -2.67 17.18
CA ALA A 212 -7.23 -2.68 16.30
C ALA A 212 -6.88 -2.04 14.95
N LEU A 213 -6.17 -0.92 14.94
CA LEU A 213 -5.70 -0.29 13.70
C LEU A 213 -4.82 -1.24 12.87
N TYR A 214 -3.88 -1.97 13.49
CA TYR A 214 -3.03 -2.93 12.78
C TYR A 214 -3.83 -4.11 12.19
N ALA A 215 -4.85 -4.60 12.91
CA ALA A 215 -5.75 -5.62 12.38
C ALA A 215 -6.56 -5.10 11.19
N LEU A 216 -7.09 -3.88 11.29
CA LEU A 216 -7.84 -3.25 10.20
C LEU A 216 -6.95 -2.95 8.99
N LEU A 217 -5.70 -2.53 9.19
CA LEU A 217 -4.71 -2.35 8.11
C LEU A 217 -4.46 -3.67 7.36
N PHE A 218 -4.36 -4.78 8.07
CA PHE A 218 -4.25 -6.09 7.44
C PHE A 218 -5.48 -6.44 6.61
N ILE A 219 -6.68 -6.31 7.18
CA ILE A 219 -7.96 -6.60 6.51
C ILE A 219 -8.10 -5.73 5.26
N HIS A 220 -7.79 -4.44 5.37
CA HIS A 220 -7.86 -3.49 4.26
C HIS A 220 -6.88 -3.85 3.14
N ALA A 221 -5.60 -4.05 3.46
CA ALA A 221 -4.58 -4.41 2.47
C ALA A 221 -4.89 -5.77 1.81
N MET A 222 -5.30 -6.76 2.60
CA MET A 222 -5.67 -8.08 2.11
C MET A 222 -6.91 -8.02 1.21
N GLY A 223 -7.96 -7.32 1.64
CA GLY A 223 -9.19 -7.18 0.87
C GLY A 223 -8.97 -6.48 -0.48
N LEU A 224 -8.10 -5.46 -0.53
CA LEU A 224 -7.73 -4.84 -1.82
C LEU A 224 -7.03 -5.84 -2.76
N GLN A 225 -6.20 -6.75 -2.24
CA GLN A 225 -5.54 -7.76 -3.08
C GLN A 225 -6.50 -8.88 -3.51
N VAL A 226 -7.31 -9.38 -2.58
CA VAL A 226 -8.30 -10.42 -2.85
C VAL A 226 -9.36 -9.90 -3.82
N GLY A 227 -9.87 -8.69 -3.63
CA GLY A 227 -10.83 -8.07 -4.54
C GLY A 227 -10.29 -7.99 -5.97
N ARG A 228 -9.04 -7.54 -6.14
CA ARG A 228 -8.37 -7.53 -7.45
C ARG A 228 -8.17 -8.93 -8.04
N MET A 229 -7.81 -9.93 -7.23
CA MET A 229 -7.67 -11.31 -7.70
C MET A 229 -9.00 -11.87 -8.21
N VAL A 230 -10.07 -11.70 -7.44
CA VAL A 230 -11.42 -12.16 -7.79
C VAL A 230 -11.89 -11.50 -9.09
N SER A 231 -11.72 -10.18 -9.23
CA SER A 231 -12.05 -9.46 -10.46
C SER A 231 -11.22 -9.93 -11.66
N SER A 232 -9.93 -10.21 -11.46
CA SER A 232 -9.05 -10.69 -12.55
C SER A 232 -9.40 -12.12 -13.00
N ALA A 233 -9.78 -12.98 -12.05
CA ALA A 233 -10.22 -14.34 -12.33
C ALA A 233 -11.53 -14.35 -13.14
N ALA A 234 -12.46 -13.43 -12.84
CA ALA A 234 -13.71 -13.30 -13.58
C ALA A 234 -13.49 -12.90 -15.05
N THR A 235 -12.51 -12.03 -15.34
CA THR A 235 -12.11 -11.66 -16.72
C THR A 235 -11.51 -12.83 -17.51
N THR A 236 -11.02 -13.87 -16.83
CA THR A 236 -10.34 -15.02 -17.47
C THR A 236 -11.31 -16.18 -17.78
N LYS A 237 -12.56 -16.15 -17.29
CA LYS A 237 -13.58 -17.12 -17.73
C LYS A 237 -13.99 -16.81 -19.18
N PRO A 238 -13.97 -17.78 -20.11
CA PRO A 238 -13.94 -17.44 -21.52
C PRO A 238 -15.33 -17.09 -22.05
N GLN A 239 -15.33 -16.22 -23.05
CA GLN A 239 -16.38 -16.02 -24.06
C GLN A 239 -16.64 -17.31 -24.88
N THR A 240 -16.62 -18.50 -24.28
CA THR A 240 -16.93 -19.75 -24.98
C THR A 240 -18.41 -19.83 -25.34
N GLU A 241 -19.27 -19.15 -24.58
CA GLU A 241 -20.73 -19.20 -24.77
C GLU A 241 -21.23 -18.18 -25.81
N VAL A 242 -20.46 -17.10 -26.05
CA VAL A 242 -20.83 -16.05 -27.02
C VAL A 242 -20.35 -16.39 -28.43
N VAL A 243 -19.21 -17.08 -28.57
CA VAL A 243 -18.69 -17.51 -29.89
C VAL A 243 -19.47 -18.70 -30.45
N ALA A 244 -19.92 -19.63 -29.60
CA ALA A 244 -20.75 -20.77 -30.03
C ALA A 244 -22.10 -20.32 -30.60
N LYS A 245 -22.70 -19.27 -30.03
CA LYS A 245 -23.98 -18.72 -30.51
C LYS A 245 -23.84 -17.84 -31.76
N ALA A 246 -22.66 -17.28 -32.00
CA ALA A 246 -22.37 -16.44 -33.17
C ALA A 246 -22.02 -17.24 -34.45
N GLN A 247 -21.64 -18.52 -34.32
CA GLN A 247 -21.35 -19.39 -35.47
C GLN A 247 -22.58 -20.06 -36.08
N GLU A 248 -23.73 -20.04 -35.40
CA GLU A 248 -24.97 -20.67 -35.89
C GLU A 248 -25.81 -19.74 -36.80
N THR A 249 -25.43 -18.46 -36.97
CA THR A 249 -26.31 -17.44 -37.57
C THR A 249 -25.71 -16.60 -38.71
N ARG A 250 -24.70 -17.08 -39.45
CA ARG A 250 -24.21 -16.35 -40.64
C ARG A 250 -24.69 -16.99 -41.95
N PRO A 251 -25.52 -16.31 -42.77
CA PRO A 251 -25.75 -16.70 -44.15
C PRO A 251 -24.57 -16.26 -45.04
N ALA A 252 -24.29 -17.05 -46.07
CA ALA A 252 -23.23 -16.84 -47.04
C ALA A 252 -23.66 -15.87 -48.15
N GLN A 253 -22.84 -14.86 -48.45
CA GLN A 253 -22.78 -14.02 -49.66
C GLN A 253 -21.45 -13.22 -49.57
N GLY A 254 -20.58 -13.00 -50.55
CA GLY A 254 -20.58 -13.22 -52.01
C GLY A 254 -20.04 -11.96 -52.72
N GLY A 255 -18.84 -12.02 -53.34
CA GLY A 255 -18.24 -11.02 -54.26
C GLY A 255 -17.35 -9.93 -53.60
N GLY A 256 -16.25 -9.40 -54.16
CA GLY A 256 -15.55 -9.52 -55.44
C GLY A 256 -14.74 -8.22 -55.72
N GLY A 257 -13.46 -8.32 -56.16
CA GLY A 257 -12.61 -7.21 -56.68
C GLY A 257 -11.97 -6.29 -55.62
N GLU A 258 -10.74 -5.76 -55.69
CA GLU A 258 -9.73 -5.58 -56.74
C GLU A 258 -8.32 -5.40 -56.13
N ARG A 259 -7.29 -5.70 -56.92
CA ARG A 259 -5.85 -5.60 -56.61
C ARG A 259 -5.29 -4.26 -57.11
N THR A 260 -4.37 -3.64 -56.36
CA THR A 260 -3.38 -2.71 -56.94
C THR A 260 -2.03 -2.85 -56.22
N GLN A 261 -0.95 -2.94 -57.00
CA GLN A 261 0.44 -3.23 -56.58
C GLN A 261 1.32 -1.98 -56.49
N ALA A 262 2.33 -2.07 -55.61
CA ALA A 262 3.71 -1.53 -55.63
C ALA A 262 3.93 0.00 -55.49
N THR A 263 4.86 0.49 -54.67
CA THR A 263 6.34 0.29 -54.81
C THR A 263 7.10 0.50 -53.47
N PRO A 264 8.28 -0.14 -53.24
CA PRO A 264 8.93 -0.31 -51.94
C PRO A 264 10.11 0.65 -51.69
N GLN A 265 10.42 0.93 -50.41
CA GLN A 265 11.67 1.60 -50.02
C GLN A 265 12.51 0.74 -49.04
N ALA A 266 13.63 0.29 -49.61
CA ALA A 266 14.97 -0.01 -49.09
C ALA A 266 15.19 -0.47 -47.64
N GLN A 267 15.76 -1.68 -47.56
CA GLN A 267 16.42 -2.29 -46.41
C GLN A 267 17.68 -1.53 -45.96
N GLY A 268 17.83 -1.37 -44.65
CA GLY A 268 19.12 -1.22 -43.97
C GLY A 268 19.34 -2.41 -43.04
N GLY A 269 20.12 -3.39 -43.47
CA GLY A 269 20.49 -4.56 -42.68
C GLY A 269 21.60 -4.26 -41.68
N HIS A 270 21.38 -4.61 -40.42
CA HIS A 270 22.47 -4.81 -39.47
C HIS A 270 22.21 -6.02 -38.57
N GLY A 271 23.03 -7.06 -38.82
CA GLY A 271 23.57 -8.02 -37.85
C GLY A 271 22.65 -8.54 -36.75
N GLY A 272 22.18 -9.76 -36.93
CA GLY A 272 21.54 -10.55 -35.89
C GLY A 272 22.43 -10.69 -34.65
N ARG A 273 22.04 -10.00 -33.59
CA ARG A 273 22.26 -10.45 -32.21
C ARG A 273 20.88 -10.65 -31.62
N THR A 274 20.52 -11.89 -31.33
CA THR A 274 19.41 -12.19 -30.42
C THR A 274 19.61 -11.37 -29.15
N PRO A 275 18.70 -10.45 -28.79
CA PRO A 275 18.84 -9.72 -27.53
C PRO A 275 18.84 -10.76 -26.42
N SER A 276 19.93 -10.81 -25.66
CA SER A 276 19.98 -11.65 -24.45
C SER A 276 18.87 -11.15 -23.54
N LYS A 277 17.79 -11.92 -23.41
CA LYS A 277 16.70 -11.60 -22.49
C LYS A 277 17.31 -11.46 -21.09
N GLY A 278 17.42 -10.24 -20.61
CA GLY A 278 17.89 -9.98 -19.26
C GLY A 278 16.86 -10.45 -18.25
N LEU A 279 17.25 -10.57 -16.98
CA LEU A 279 16.31 -10.80 -15.87
C LEU A 279 15.18 -9.76 -15.83
N ALA A 280 15.40 -8.58 -16.42
CA ALA A 280 14.41 -7.51 -16.57
C ALA A 280 13.32 -7.80 -17.63
N ASP A 281 13.60 -8.65 -18.64
CA ASP A 281 12.72 -8.94 -19.78
C ASP A 281 11.74 -10.10 -19.50
N ILE A 282 11.85 -10.72 -18.32
CA ILE A 282 10.91 -11.75 -17.89
C ILE A 282 9.55 -11.09 -17.64
N LYS A 283 8.65 -11.19 -18.63
CA LYS A 283 7.23 -10.85 -18.48
C LYS A 283 6.59 -11.81 -17.48
N VAL A 284 6.54 -11.38 -16.23
CA VAL A 284 5.89 -12.12 -15.14
C VAL A 284 4.37 -12.01 -15.28
N ASN A 285 3.68 -13.14 -15.17
CA ASN A 285 2.23 -13.24 -15.11
C ASN A 285 1.62 -12.37 -13.99
N ASN A 286 0.57 -11.61 -14.30
CA ASN A 286 -0.17 -10.78 -13.33
C ASN A 286 -0.73 -11.60 -12.15
N THR A 287 -1.16 -12.85 -12.40
CA THR A 287 -1.62 -13.77 -11.36
C THR A 287 -0.51 -14.08 -10.35
N ALA A 288 0.72 -14.30 -10.82
CA ALA A 288 1.87 -14.57 -9.94
C ALA A 288 2.16 -13.35 -9.04
N LYS A 289 2.12 -12.13 -9.60
CA LYS A 289 2.31 -10.89 -8.83
C LYS A 289 1.26 -10.71 -7.74
N GLN A 290 0.00 -11.06 -8.02
CA GLN A 290 -1.07 -11.00 -7.03
C GLN A 290 -0.79 -11.98 -5.87
N TRP A 291 -0.48 -13.25 -6.18
CA TRP A 291 -0.19 -14.27 -5.15
C TRP A 291 1.03 -13.93 -4.30
N ILE A 292 2.07 -13.36 -4.92
CA ILE A 292 3.24 -12.83 -4.22
C ILE A 292 2.82 -11.73 -3.25
N SER A 293 1.97 -10.80 -3.68
CA SER A 293 1.51 -9.70 -2.82
C SER A 293 0.73 -10.19 -1.60
N VAL A 294 -0.17 -11.17 -1.78
CA VAL A 294 -0.92 -11.79 -0.68
C VAL A 294 0.02 -12.55 0.27
N SER A 295 0.92 -13.37 -0.28
CA SER A 295 1.92 -14.10 0.51
C SER A 295 2.80 -13.16 1.33
N SER A 296 3.29 -12.06 0.74
CA SER A 296 4.10 -11.07 1.45
C SER A 296 3.32 -10.40 2.59
N LEU A 297 2.04 -10.06 2.38
CA LEU A 297 1.18 -9.53 3.45
C LEU A 297 1.00 -10.53 4.59
N LEU A 298 0.74 -11.80 4.27
CA LEU A 298 0.62 -12.87 5.27
C LEU A 298 1.93 -13.06 6.05
N LEU A 299 3.08 -13.00 5.39
CA LEU A 299 4.38 -13.12 6.05
C LEU A 299 4.65 -11.96 6.99
N ILE A 300 4.40 -10.71 6.56
CA ILE A 300 4.61 -9.52 7.38
C ILE A 300 3.67 -9.54 8.61
N TYR A 301 2.36 -9.62 8.39
CA TYR A 301 1.41 -9.54 9.50
C TYR A 301 1.40 -10.81 10.37
N GLY A 302 1.60 -11.99 9.76
CA GLY A 302 1.70 -13.25 10.48
C GLY A 302 2.94 -13.33 11.37
N SER A 303 4.11 -12.96 10.86
CA SER A 303 5.33 -12.93 11.69
C SER A 303 5.24 -11.88 12.80
N TYR A 304 4.65 -10.71 12.52
CA TYR A 304 4.34 -9.72 13.55
C TYR A 304 3.47 -10.30 14.66
N LEU A 305 2.37 -10.97 14.32
CA LEU A 305 1.43 -11.55 15.28
C LEU A 305 2.12 -12.61 16.15
N ILE A 306 2.90 -13.50 15.54
CA ILE A 306 3.67 -14.54 16.25
C ILE A 306 4.62 -13.90 17.29
N LEU A 307 5.40 -12.88 16.89
CA LEU A 307 6.30 -12.18 17.80
C LEU A 307 5.53 -11.54 18.96
N ARG A 308 4.34 -11.01 18.67
CA ARG A 308 3.51 -10.31 19.64
C ARG A 308 2.89 -11.26 20.67
N VAL A 309 2.33 -12.37 20.23
CA VAL A 309 1.79 -13.44 21.09
C VAL A 309 2.92 -14.03 21.96
N ARG A 310 4.08 -14.33 21.38
CA ARG A 310 5.26 -14.81 22.12
C ARG A 310 5.69 -13.82 23.21
N LYS A 311 5.74 -12.52 22.90
CA LYS A 311 6.10 -11.49 23.89
C LYS A 311 5.04 -11.33 24.99
N ALA A 312 3.75 -11.48 24.67
CA ALA A 312 2.68 -11.49 25.66
C ALA A 312 2.79 -12.70 26.60
N GLY A 313 3.00 -13.91 26.05
CA GLY A 313 3.19 -15.13 26.84
C GLY A 313 4.38 -15.05 27.79
N LYS A 314 5.53 -14.51 27.35
CA LYS A 314 6.70 -14.28 28.22
C LYS A 314 6.39 -13.32 29.38
N LYS A 315 5.58 -12.28 29.15
CA LYS A 315 5.14 -11.36 30.22
C LYS A 315 4.16 -12.02 31.19
N GLY A 316 3.25 -12.85 30.70
CA GLY A 316 2.33 -13.63 31.52
C GLY A 316 3.07 -14.58 32.46
N LYS A 317 4.04 -15.36 31.94
CA LYS A 317 4.87 -16.26 32.76
C LYS A 317 5.62 -15.53 33.87
N LYS A 318 6.22 -14.36 33.58
CA LYS A 318 6.92 -13.55 34.59
C LYS A 318 5.99 -13.03 35.69
N LYS A 319 4.77 -12.64 35.34
CA LYS A 319 3.76 -12.21 36.33
C LYS A 319 3.28 -13.38 37.19
N GLY A 320 3.10 -14.56 36.60
CA GLY A 320 2.74 -15.77 37.34
C GLY A 320 3.80 -16.18 38.36
N ILE A 321 5.08 -16.20 37.96
CA ILE A 321 6.21 -16.54 38.85
C ILE A 321 6.34 -15.55 40.03
N SER A 322 6.02 -14.28 39.82
CA SER A 322 6.07 -13.22 40.84
C SER A 322 4.91 -13.26 41.85
N ILE A 323 3.86 -14.05 41.60
CA ILE A 323 2.71 -14.18 42.52
C ILE A 323 2.85 -15.46 43.38
N THR A 324 3.70 -16.39 42.96
CA THR A 324 3.99 -17.66 43.65
C THR A 324 5.30 -17.65 44.45
N ALA A 325 5.96 -16.49 44.59
CA ALA A 325 7.17 -16.28 45.38
C ALA A 325 6.93 -15.14 46.37
#